data_AF-A0AAJ0D4K7-F1
#
_entry.id   AF-A0AAJ0D4K7-F1
#
_cell.length_a   1.000
_cell.length_b   1.000
_cell.length_c   1.000
_cell.angle_alpha   90.00
_cell.angle_beta   90.00
_cell.angle_gamma   90.00
#
_symmetry.space_group_name_H-M   'P 1'
#
loop_
_entity.id
_entity.type
_entity.pdbx_description
1 polymer ?
#
loop_
_entity_poly.entity_id
_entity_poly.type
_entity_poly.pdbx_seq_one_letter_code
_entity_poly.pdbx_strand_id
1 'polypeptide(L)'
;MATFFARYPSFGHEPLQSSSTEFYRMCDFFGWERDDDERRYAHDGFKTALVRQFNAIYGTDASDIKSWILKGKFVNLVDLIDRHNSGGEVIQFSTLQELQDYTIANGKFFPKQSAYAGGILKFLLRDILG
;
A
#
# COMPACT_ATOMS: atom_id res chain seq x y z
N MET A 1 -3.06 9.09 -1.64
CA MET A 1 -2.49 8.67 -2.93
C MET A 1 -2.57 9.76 -3.99
N ALA A 2 -3.66 10.52 -4.09
CA ALA A 2 -3.80 11.63 -5.04
C ALA A 2 -2.61 12.61 -5.07
N THR A 3 -2.07 13.02 -3.91
CA THR A 3 -0.91 13.93 -3.83
C THR A 3 0.36 13.35 -4.48
N PHE A 4 0.55 12.03 -4.44
CA PHE A 4 1.68 11.40 -5.10
C PHE A 4 1.50 11.47 -6.63
N PHE A 5 0.35 11.04 -7.13
CA PHE A 5 0.06 11.02 -8.57
C PHE A 5 -0.01 12.43 -9.19
N ALA A 6 -0.40 13.45 -8.42
CA ALA A 6 -0.39 14.85 -8.87
C ALA A 6 1.02 15.36 -9.26
N ARG A 7 2.10 14.67 -8.87
CA ARG A 7 3.47 14.97 -9.31
C ARG A 7 3.72 14.58 -10.77
N TYR A 8 2.82 13.82 -11.37
CA TYR A 8 2.89 13.32 -12.74
C TYR A 8 1.67 13.81 -13.53
N PRO A 9 1.58 15.13 -13.84
CA PRO A 9 0.35 15.74 -14.37
C PRO A 9 -0.07 15.21 -15.74
N SER A 10 0.86 14.63 -16.51
CA SER A 10 0.56 13.99 -17.80
C SER A 10 -0.10 12.61 -17.65
N PHE A 11 -0.01 11.99 -16.47
CA PHE A 11 -0.64 10.71 -16.18
C PHE A 11 -2.08 10.94 -15.70
N GLY A 12 -3.05 10.37 -16.42
CA GLY A 12 -4.47 10.44 -16.06
C GLY A 12 -4.82 9.52 -14.89
N HIS A 13 -4.48 9.94 -13.67
CA HIS A 13 -4.76 9.15 -12.46
C HIS A 13 -6.25 8.93 -12.22
N GLU A 14 -6.62 7.66 -12.03
CA GLU A 14 -7.98 7.20 -11.75
C GLU A 14 -8.13 6.87 -10.25
N PRO A 15 -8.70 7.78 -9.43
CA PRO A 15 -8.72 7.62 -7.97
C PRO A 15 -9.58 6.45 -7.47
N LEU A 16 -10.42 5.87 -8.34
CA LEU A 16 -11.26 4.72 -8.00
C LEU A 16 -10.51 3.39 -8.07
N GLN A 17 -9.39 3.35 -8.80
CA GLN A 17 -8.56 2.16 -8.92
C GLN A 17 -7.64 2.01 -7.71
N SER A 18 -7.16 0.79 -7.48
CA SER A 18 -6.18 0.57 -6.42
C SER A 18 -4.92 1.38 -6.71
N SER A 19 -4.33 1.96 -5.67
CA SER A 19 -3.14 2.78 -5.82
C SER A 19 -1.93 2.00 -6.33
N SER A 20 -1.83 0.70 -6.04
CA SER A 20 -0.83 -0.18 -6.66
C SER A 20 -1.06 -0.35 -8.15
N THR A 21 -2.32 -0.55 -8.57
CA THR A 21 -2.69 -0.63 -10.00
C THR A 21 -2.30 0.65 -10.72
N GLU A 22 -2.67 1.81 -10.17
CA GLU A 22 -2.34 3.10 -10.78
C GLU A 22 -0.84 3.37 -10.81
N PHE A 23 -0.07 2.89 -9.83
CA PHE A 23 1.40 2.99 -9.87
C PHE A 23 2.00 2.21 -11.03
N TYR A 24 1.56 0.96 -11.26
CA TYR A 24 2.04 0.17 -12.40
C TYR A 24 1.57 0.76 -13.73
N ARG A 25 0.31 1.21 -13.81
CA ARG A 25 -0.24 1.88 -15.00
C ARG A 25 0.53 3.15 -15.35
N MET A 26 0.98 3.90 -14.34
CA MET A 26 1.85 5.06 -14.51
C MET A 26 3.24 4.66 -15.04
N CYS A 27 3.84 3.57 -14.52
CA CYS A 27 5.11 3.06 -15.04
C CYS A 27 4.99 2.70 -16.53
N ASP A 28 3.92 1.98 -16.90
CA ASP A 28 3.66 1.60 -18.30
C ASP A 28 3.44 2.82 -19.19
N PHE A 29 2.69 3.82 -18.71
CA PHE A 29 2.44 5.07 -19.43
C PHE A 29 3.71 5.85 -19.76
N PHE A 30 4.67 5.90 -18.83
CA PHE A 30 5.96 6.55 -19.05
C PHE A 30 7.01 5.63 -19.70
N GLY A 31 6.68 4.35 -19.94
CA GLY A 31 7.60 3.37 -20.49
C GLY A 31 8.77 3.03 -19.56
N TRP A 32 8.58 3.11 -18.24
CA TRP A 32 9.65 2.82 -17.29
C TRP A 32 9.78 1.33 -16.99
N GLU A 33 10.89 0.76 -17.44
CA GLU A 33 11.27 -0.62 -17.19
C GLU A 33 11.71 -0.82 -15.74
N ARG A 34 11.83 -2.10 -15.33
CA ARG A 34 12.07 -2.47 -13.93
C ARG A 34 13.35 -1.88 -13.35
N ASP A 35 14.38 -1.74 -14.18
CA ASP A 35 15.72 -1.30 -13.77
C ASP A 35 15.95 0.21 -13.94
N ASP A 36 14.97 0.93 -14.50
CA ASP A 36 15.05 2.36 -14.74
C ASP A 36 15.08 3.16 -13.42
N ASP A 37 15.95 4.16 -13.38
CA ASP A 37 16.11 5.03 -12.21
C ASP A 37 14.84 5.82 -11.89
N GLU A 38 14.11 6.24 -12.93
CA GLU A 38 12.82 6.92 -12.81
C GLU A 38 11.79 6.04 -12.11
N ARG A 39 11.70 4.76 -12.48
CA ARG A 39 10.83 3.81 -11.80
C ARG A 39 11.26 3.59 -10.37
N ARG A 40 12.56 3.43 -10.11
CA ARG A 40 13.10 3.27 -8.74
C ARG A 40 12.74 4.46 -7.86
N TYR A 41 12.95 5.67 -8.37
CA TYR A 41 12.63 6.92 -7.67
C TYR A 41 11.12 7.09 -7.44
N ALA A 42 10.30 6.85 -8.47
CA ALA A 42 8.85 6.90 -8.37
C ALA A 42 8.33 5.87 -7.36
N HIS A 43 8.88 4.65 -7.36
CA HIS A 43 8.50 3.59 -6.43
C HIS A 43 8.86 3.96 -4.99
N ASP A 44 9.99 4.63 -4.74
CA ASP A 44 10.32 5.10 -3.39
C ASP A 44 9.38 6.21 -2.90
N GLY A 45 9.04 7.14 -3.78
CA GLY A 45 8.00 8.14 -3.52
C GLY A 45 6.64 7.50 -3.24
N PHE A 46 6.27 6.46 -3.97
CA PHE A 46 5.03 5.72 -3.81
C PHE A 46 4.96 5.00 -2.47
N LYS A 47 6.01 4.24 -2.09
CA LYS A 47 6.13 3.60 -0.77
C LYS A 47 6.01 4.61 0.37
N THR A 48 6.69 5.75 0.23
CA THR A 48 6.61 6.85 1.21
C THR A 48 5.18 7.38 1.34
N ALA A 49 4.47 7.54 0.22
CA ALA A 49 3.08 8.00 0.21
C ALA A 49 2.13 6.99 0.88
N LEU A 50 2.30 5.69 0.63
CA LEU A 50 1.53 4.63 1.30
C LEU A 50 1.69 4.69 2.82
N VAL A 51 2.94 4.80 3.32
CA VAL A 51 3.20 4.89 4.76
C VAL A 51 2.61 6.15 5.37
N ARG A 52 2.79 7.30 4.72
CA ARG A 52 2.23 8.58 5.18
C ARG A 52 0.70 8.52 5.27
N GLN A 53 0.06 7.96 4.25
CA GLN A 53 -1.40 7.87 4.25
C GLN A 53 -1.91 6.90 5.31
N PHE A 54 -1.25 5.74 5.47
CA PHE A 54 -1.57 4.82 6.55
C PHE A 54 -1.55 5.55 7.91
N ASN A 55 -0.44 6.22 8.23
CA ASN A 55 -0.29 6.94 9.50
C ASN A 55 -1.28 8.11 9.65
N ALA A 56 -1.71 8.73 8.56
CA ALA A 56 -2.71 9.80 8.59
C ALA A 56 -4.13 9.29 8.93
N ILE A 57 -4.48 8.08 8.47
CA ILE A 57 -5.80 7.46 8.72
C ILE A 57 -5.84 6.83 10.11
N TYR A 58 -4.75 6.15 10.47
CA TYR A 58 -4.70 5.23 11.60
C TYR A 58 -3.89 5.78 12.79
N GLY A 59 -3.23 6.92 12.62
CA GLY A 59 -2.30 7.42 13.61
C GLY A 59 -1.06 6.54 13.73
N THR A 60 -0.20 6.91 14.68
CA THR A 60 1.05 6.18 14.98
C THR A 60 1.00 5.45 16.32
N ASP A 61 -0.01 5.71 17.15
CA ASP A 61 -0.20 5.06 18.45
C ASP A 61 -0.94 3.73 18.28
N ALA A 62 -0.43 2.70 18.93
CA ALA A 62 -0.99 1.36 18.90
C ALA A 62 -2.19 1.18 19.84
N SER A 63 -2.50 2.15 20.69
CA SER A 63 -3.58 2.06 21.69
C SER A 63 -4.98 2.06 21.06
N ASP A 64 -5.25 2.92 20.08
CA ASP A 64 -6.60 3.12 19.50
C ASP A 64 -7.03 2.03 18.53
N ILE A 65 -6.09 1.35 17.87
CA ILE A 65 -6.41 0.38 16.81
C ILE A 65 -6.39 -1.09 17.30
N LYS A 66 -5.89 -1.35 18.51
CA LYS A 66 -5.87 -2.71 19.09
C LYS A 66 -7.21 -3.43 18.95
N SER A 67 -8.35 -2.73 19.08
CA SER A 67 -9.69 -3.34 18.99
C SER A 67 -10.01 -3.99 17.63
N TRP A 68 -9.60 -3.40 16.50
CA TRP A 68 -9.90 -3.92 15.16
C TRP A 68 -8.81 -4.87 14.65
N ILE A 69 -7.52 -4.55 14.87
CA ILE A 69 -6.40 -5.41 14.45
C ILE A 69 -6.41 -6.76 15.16
N LEU A 70 -6.83 -6.81 16.43
CA LEU A 70 -6.91 -8.07 17.16
C LEU A 70 -7.98 -9.03 16.59
N LYS A 71 -8.90 -8.54 15.75
CA LYS A 71 -9.96 -9.35 15.13
C LYS A 71 -9.64 -9.83 13.70
N GLY A 72 -8.64 -9.26 13.01
CA GLY A 72 -8.26 -9.64 11.64
C GLY A 72 -6.75 -9.66 11.44
N LYS A 73 -6.14 -10.86 11.47
CA LYS A 73 -4.68 -11.02 11.42
C LYS A 73 -4.07 -10.89 10.03
N PHE A 74 -4.86 -11.06 8.98
CA PHE A 74 -4.40 -11.15 7.59
C PHE A 74 -5.28 -10.28 6.68
N VAL A 75 -4.87 -9.04 6.51
CA VAL A 75 -5.50 -8.05 5.62
C VAL A 75 -4.40 -7.38 4.79
N ASN A 76 -4.71 -7.01 3.55
CA ASN A 76 -3.75 -6.27 2.73
C ASN A 76 -3.76 -4.77 3.12
N LEU A 77 -2.59 -4.22 3.44
CA LEU A 77 -2.48 -2.84 3.93
C LEU A 77 -2.72 -1.78 2.85
N VAL A 78 -2.50 -2.12 1.57
CA VAL A 78 -2.85 -1.22 0.45
C VAL A 78 -4.38 -1.12 0.34
N ASP A 79 -5.11 -2.24 0.43
CA ASP A 79 -6.58 -2.21 0.43
C ASP A 79 -7.16 -1.45 1.61
N LEU A 80 -6.55 -1.57 2.80
CA LEU A 80 -6.93 -0.78 3.98
C LEU A 80 -6.79 0.73 3.75
N ILE A 81 -5.83 1.17 2.94
CA ILE A 81 -5.64 2.57 2.60
C ILE A 81 -6.61 2.99 1.49
N ASP A 82 -6.72 2.17 0.45
CA ASP A 82 -7.53 2.44 -0.73
C ASP A 82 -9.03 2.50 -0.39
N ARG A 83 -9.52 1.71 0.58
CA ARG A 83 -10.90 1.79 1.08
C ARG A 83 -11.33 3.21 1.45
N HIS A 84 -10.43 4.00 2.04
CA HIS A 84 -10.71 5.39 2.42
C HIS A 84 -10.64 6.38 1.23
N ASN A 85 -10.03 5.99 0.11
CA ASN A 85 -9.93 6.80 -1.10
C ASN A 85 -11.07 6.52 -2.09
N SER A 86 -11.41 5.25 -2.30
CA SER A 86 -12.29 4.79 -3.39
C SER A 86 -13.47 3.93 -2.94
N GLY A 87 -13.58 3.62 -1.65
CA GLY A 87 -14.63 2.74 -1.13
C GLY A 87 -14.40 1.25 -1.41
N GLY A 88 -13.18 0.85 -1.78
CA GLY A 88 -12.82 -0.55 -2.03
C GLY A 88 -13.08 -1.49 -0.84
N GLU A 89 -13.35 -2.76 -1.15
CA GLU A 89 -13.55 -3.80 -0.14
C GLU A 89 -12.22 -4.21 0.50
N VAL A 90 -12.23 -4.40 1.82
CA VAL A 90 -11.11 -4.96 2.56
C VAL A 90 -11.43 -6.42 2.83
N ILE A 91 -10.70 -7.32 2.17
CA ILE A 91 -10.83 -8.76 2.38
C ILE A 91 -10.04 -9.14 3.63
N GLN A 92 -10.71 -9.83 4.55
CA GLN A 92 -10.07 -10.49 5.68
C GLN A 92 -9.77 -11.93 5.30
N PHE A 93 -8.49 -12.29 5.26
CA PHE A 93 -8.03 -13.64 4.97
C PHE A 93 -7.96 -14.48 6.24
N SER A 94 -8.11 -15.79 6.08
CA SER A 94 -8.05 -16.76 7.19
C SER A 94 -6.61 -17.19 7.49
N THR A 95 -5.72 -17.13 6.50
CA THR A 95 -4.32 -17.54 6.63
C THR A 95 -3.33 -16.51 6.05
N LEU A 96 -2.06 -16.63 6.47
CA LEU A 96 -0.97 -15.85 5.86
C LEU A 96 -0.79 -16.19 4.38
N GLN A 97 -0.94 -17.47 4.01
CA GLN A 97 -0.76 -17.93 2.63
C GLN A 97 -1.78 -17.26 1.70
N GLU A 98 -3.05 -17.22 2.09
CA GLU A 98 -4.10 -16.53 1.31
C GLU A 98 -3.79 -15.04 1.11
N LEU A 99 -3.30 -14.38 2.16
CA LEU A 99 -2.86 -12.99 2.06
C LEU A 99 -1.65 -12.83 1.13
N GLN A 100 -0.69 -13.75 1.18
CA GLN A 100 0.49 -13.73 0.32
C GLN A 100 0.11 -13.90 -1.15
N ASP A 101 -0.68 -14.93 -1.46
CA ASP A 101 -1.13 -15.24 -2.81
C ASP A 101 -1.90 -14.05 -3.40
N TYR A 102 -2.84 -13.50 -2.64
CA TYR A 102 -3.58 -12.30 -3.04
C TYR A 102 -2.67 -11.10 -3.26
N THR A 103 -1.74 -10.84 -2.34
CA THR A 103 -0.83 -9.69 -2.42
C THR A 103 0.06 -9.78 -3.66
N ILE A 104 0.60 -10.96 -3.94
CA ILE A 104 1.45 -11.23 -5.10
C ILE A 104 0.65 -11.10 -6.39
N ALA A 105 -0.50 -11.77 -6.49
CA ALA A 105 -1.34 -11.77 -7.68
C ALA A 105 -1.82 -10.36 -8.08
N ASN A 106 -2.02 -9.48 -7.10
CA ASN A 106 -2.50 -8.11 -7.34
C ASN A 106 -1.39 -7.05 -7.29
N GLY A 107 -0.13 -7.42 -7.00
CA GLY A 107 0.96 -6.47 -6.86
C GLY A 107 0.79 -5.47 -5.70
N LYS A 108 -0.02 -5.79 -4.69
CA LYS A 108 -0.44 -4.87 -3.62
C LYS A 108 0.54 -4.87 -2.44
N PHE A 109 1.80 -4.58 -2.72
CA PHE A 109 2.87 -4.63 -1.72
C PHE A 109 2.91 -3.37 -0.86
N PHE A 110 2.78 -3.55 0.46
CA PHE A 110 3.06 -2.49 1.42
C PHE A 110 4.52 -2.54 1.87
N PRO A 111 5.23 -1.39 1.95
CA PRO A 111 6.65 -1.38 2.25
C PRO A 111 6.99 -1.80 3.68
N LYS A 112 7.97 -2.71 3.81
CA LYS A 112 8.62 -3.06 5.08
C LYS A 112 9.72 -2.02 5.42
N GLN A 113 9.37 -0.74 5.55
CA GLN A 113 10.35 0.28 5.95
C GLN A 113 10.44 0.37 7.48
N SER A 114 11.48 -0.26 8.05
CA SER A 114 11.70 -0.37 9.49
C SER A 114 11.76 0.96 10.24
N ALA A 115 12.15 2.07 9.59
CA ALA A 115 12.23 3.40 10.21
C ALA A 115 10.86 3.94 10.68
N TYR A 116 9.76 3.47 10.10
CA TYR A 116 8.39 3.85 10.47
C TYR A 116 7.67 2.76 11.28
N ALA A 117 8.28 1.59 11.45
CA ALA A 117 7.64 0.44 12.08
C ALA A 117 7.54 0.55 13.61
N GLY A 118 8.07 1.60 14.25
CA GLY A 118 7.97 1.79 15.71
C GLY A 118 6.53 1.75 16.26
N GLY A 119 5.55 2.15 15.43
CA GLY A 119 4.13 2.16 15.75
C GLY A 119 3.39 0.88 15.39
N ILE A 120 2.13 1.01 15.00
CA ILE A 120 1.24 -0.12 14.75
C ILE A 120 1.64 -1.02 13.57
N LEU A 121 2.37 -0.46 12.61
CA LEU A 121 2.83 -1.17 11.42
C LEU A 121 3.66 -2.42 11.78
N LYS A 122 4.49 -2.41 12.84
CA LYS A 122 5.24 -3.63 13.24
C LYS A 122 4.34 -4.82 13.58
N PHE A 123 3.12 -4.58 14.04
CA PHE A 123 2.19 -5.65 14.40
C PHE A 123 1.42 -6.19 13.20
N LEU A 124 1.33 -5.40 12.13
CA LEU A 124 0.60 -5.74 10.91
C LEU A 124 1.50 -6.31 9.81
N LEU A 125 2.74 -5.85 9.73
CA LEU A 125 3.68 -6.29 8.70
C LEU A 125 3.93 -7.80 8.82
N ARG A 126 3.93 -8.46 7.66
CA ARG A 126 4.27 -9.87 7.49
C ARG A 126 5.24 -9.98 6.31
N ASP A 127 6.10 -10.97 6.35
CA ASP A 127 6.93 -11.29 5.19
C ASP A 127 6.06 -11.98 4.14
N ILE A 128 6.03 -11.38 2.94
CA ILE A 128 5.15 -11.84 1.85
C ILE A 128 5.88 -12.74 0.85
N LEU A 129 7.19 -12.56 0.68
CA LEU A 129 7.97 -13.21 -0.37
C LEU A 129 8.83 -14.40 0.10
N GLY A 130 8.72 -14.80 1.38
CA GLY A 130 9.57 -15.84 1.98
C GLY A 130 10.91 -15.33 2.44
#